data_AF-A0A8J9SKV6-F1
#
_entry.id   AF-A0A8J9SKV6-F1
#
_cell.length_a   1.000
_cell.length_b   1.000
_cell.length_c   1.000
_cell.angle_alpha   90.00
_cell.angle_beta   90.00
_cell.angle_gamma   90.00
#
_symmetry.space_group_name_H-M   'P 1'
#
loop_
_entity.id
_entity.type
_entity.pdbx_description
1 polymer ?
#
loop_
_entity_poly.entity_id
_entity_poly.type
_entity_poly.pdbx_seq_one_letter_code
_entity_poly.pdbx_strand_id
1 'polypeptide(L)'
;MHTSKGASQEHCLSLHQPWASLLVHGIKRIEGRSWQTSYRGRLWIHSTNKEPDSRHVQELQKFYTDVYSLEGHEPEFPTSYPIGALIGCITLVDVLTAEQVEAWPKLPSSLKLEVGSPCAFLCEDARIMTAPICMRGWPGLWPMPAAIIRKAELFLVSPPQIGPSTFSWSAYKRPENLHMQRPPRNPRRNYFRDTYHSTSRTHSICNRRVLDEPLDCEAASEQHSMRRCSLQEDNESVSALLSMQC
;
A
#
# COMPACT_ATOMS: atom_id res chain seq x y z
N MET A 1 12.20 -39.39 4.66
CA MET A 1 11.91 -38.45 5.75
C MET A 1 12.21 -37.04 5.25
N HIS A 2 11.22 -36.33 4.72
CA HIS A 2 11.40 -34.94 4.31
C HIS A 2 11.19 -34.03 5.52
N THR A 3 12.29 -33.53 6.08
CA THR A 3 12.22 -32.44 7.05
C THR A 3 11.85 -31.17 6.29
N SER A 4 10.60 -30.72 6.43
CA SER A 4 10.20 -29.38 6.02
C SER A 4 11.09 -28.38 6.75
N LYS A 5 11.98 -27.69 6.02
CA LYS A 5 12.60 -26.44 6.51
C LYS A 5 11.45 -25.56 6.99
N GLY A 6 11.35 -25.34 8.31
CA GLY A 6 10.29 -24.53 8.89
C GLY A 6 10.36 -23.14 8.26
N ALA A 7 9.36 -22.78 7.45
CA ALA A 7 9.26 -21.44 6.89
C ALA A 7 9.21 -20.45 8.06
N SER A 8 10.15 -19.52 8.11
CA SER A 8 10.12 -18.43 9.09
C SER A 8 8.79 -17.68 8.98
N GLN A 9 8.12 -17.45 10.10
CA GLN A 9 6.84 -16.73 10.12
C GLN A 9 7.02 -15.31 9.58
N GLU A 10 6.36 -15.02 8.47
CA GLU A 10 6.36 -13.69 7.87
C GLU A 10 5.42 -12.75 8.61
N HIS A 11 5.78 -11.48 8.62
CA HIS A 11 5.04 -10.45 9.33
C HIS A 11 4.51 -9.39 8.37
N CYS A 12 3.55 -8.63 8.85
CA CYS A 12 3.04 -7.42 8.22
C CYS A 12 3.17 -6.23 9.17
N LEU A 13 3.34 -5.06 8.57
CA LEU A 13 3.33 -3.76 9.22
C LEU A 13 2.23 -2.90 8.60
N SER A 14 1.36 -2.36 9.44
CA SER A 14 0.36 -1.39 9.00
C SER A 14 0.93 0.03 8.99
N LEU A 15 0.68 0.76 7.91
CA LEU A 15 1.16 2.12 7.64
C LEU A 15 0.00 3.04 7.23
N HIS A 16 0.06 4.30 7.68
CA HIS A 16 -0.84 5.32 7.16
C HIS A 16 -0.46 5.68 5.73
N GLN A 17 -1.46 6.03 4.93
CA GLN A 17 -1.18 6.65 3.64
C GLN A 17 -0.70 8.10 3.84
N PRO A 18 0.19 8.61 2.95
CA PRO A 18 0.71 7.96 1.74
C PRO A 18 1.96 7.08 1.94
N TRP A 19 2.50 7.02 3.16
CA TRP A 19 3.74 6.29 3.45
C TRP A 19 3.71 4.82 3.03
N ALA A 20 2.57 4.16 3.19
CA ALA A 20 2.39 2.77 2.79
C ALA A 20 2.68 2.57 1.29
N SER A 21 2.04 3.35 0.43
CA SER A 21 2.26 3.28 -1.02
C SER A 21 3.68 3.71 -1.41
N LEU A 22 4.21 4.78 -0.82
CA LEU A 22 5.58 5.23 -1.12
C LEU A 22 6.63 4.15 -0.78
N LEU A 23 6.41 3.37 0.27
CA LEU A 23 7.30 2.29 0.67
C LEU A 23 7.24 1.10 -0.31
N VAL A 24 6.05 0.63 -0.69
CA VAL A 24 5.95 -0.50 -1.63
C VAL A 24 6.32 -0.12 -3.06
N HIS A 25 6.22 1.15 -3.44
CA HIS A 25 6.75 1.68 -4.70
C HIS A 25 8.28 1.85 -4.71
N GLY A 26 8.96 1.61 -3.58
CA GLY A 26 10.42 1.78 -3.48
C GLY A 26 10.89 3.24 -3.43
N ILE A 27 9.96 4.20 -3.36
CA ILE A 27 10.27 5.63 -3.27
C ILE A 27 10.80 5.94 -1.86
N LYS A 28 10.12 5.45 -0.83
CA LYS A 28 10.59 5.52 0.55
C LYS A 28 11.51 4.34 0.84
N ARG A 29 12.73 4.62 1.30
CA ARG A 29 13.77 3.59 1.53
C ARG A 29 14.00 3.31 3.01
N ILE A 30 13.62 4.25 3.87
CA ILE A 30 13.69 4.11 5.34
C ILE A 30 12.32 4.30 5.95
N GLU A 31 11.85 3.32 6.73
CA GLU A 31 10.65 3.45 7.56
C GLU A 31 11.00 3.90 8.99
N GLY A 32 10.34 4.94 9.48
CA GLY A 32 10.64 5.54 10.79
C GLY A 32 9.74 5.00 11.90
N ARG A 33 10.31 4.54 13.02
CA ARG A 33 9.56 4.05 14.19
C ARG A 33 10.15 4.52 15.51
N SER A 34 9.30 4.52 16.55
CA SER A 34 9.71 4.76 17.95
C SER A 34 10.22 3.51 18.66
N TRP A 35 10.19 2.35 18.00
CA TRP A 35 10.54 1.05 18.56
C TRP A 35 11.42 0.26 17.60
N GLN A 36 12.16 -0.71 18.14
CA GLN A 36 13.03 -1.60 17.38
C GLN A 36 12.49 -3.03 17.33
N THR A 37 12.95 -3.80 16.36
CA THR A 37 12.67 -5.22 16.19
C THR A 37 13.91 -5.97 15.75
N SER A 38 14.00 -7.26 16.13
CA SER A 38 15.00 -8.18 15.61
C SER A 38 14.56 -8.86 14.29
N TYR A 39 13.34 -8.62 13.82
CA TYR A 39 12.84 -9.20 12.57
C TYR A 39 13.61 -8.66 11.37
N ARG A 40 14.00 -9.56 10.46
CA ARG A 40 14.63 -9.25 9.17
C ARG A 40 14.07 -10.18 8.11
N GLY A 41 14.05 -9.73 6.86
CA GLY A 41 13.46 -10.44 5.73
C GLY A 41 12.16 -9.80 5.24
N ARG A 42 11.38 -10.55 4.46
CA ARG A 42 10.17 -10.05 3.79
C ARG A 42 9.16 -9.51 4.81
N LEU A 43 8.74 -8.27 4.64
CA LEU A 43 7.76 -7.60 5.46
C LEU A 43 6.61 -7.12 4.58
N TRP A 44 5.42 -7.66 4.83
CA TRP A 44 4.20 -7.28 4.14
C TRP A 44 3.74 -5.90 4.60
N ILE A 45 3.18 -5.11 3.69
CA ILE A 45 2.72 -3.75 3.98
C ILE A 45 1.20 -3.68 3.81
N HIS A 46 0.55 -3.29 4.90
CA HIS A 46 -0.88 -3.00 4.94
C HIS A 46 -1.10 -1.50 5.07
N SER A 47 -1.98 -0.94 4.26
CA SER A 47 -2.42 0.44 4.42
C SER A 47 -3.58 0.51 5.42
N THR A 48 -3.48 1.39 6.41
CA THR A 48 -4.57 1.61 7.38
C THR A 48 -5.82 2.19 6.72
N ASN A 49 -6.95 2.23 7.44
CA ASN A 49 -8.20 2.85 6.98
C ASN A 49 -8.20 4.39 6.97
N LYS A 50 -7.09 5.04 7.32
CA LYS A 50 -7.02 6.51 7.32
C LYS A 50 -6.87 7.01 5.89
N GLU A 51 -7.83 7.80 5.43
CA GLU A 51 -7.77 8.48 4.15
C GLU A 51 -6.53 9.39 4.07
N PRO A 52 -5.81 9.39 2.92
CA PRO A 52 -4.68 10.29 2.72
C PRO A 52 -5.17 11.73 2.61
N ASP A 53 -4.51 12.62 3.35
CA ASP A 53 -4.71 14.06 3.20
C ASP A 53 -3.98 14.54 1.93
N SER A 54 -4.69 15.21 1.02
CA SER A 54 -4.17 15.59 -0.30
C SER A 54 -2.98 16.56 -0.21
N ARG A 55 -3.01 17.49 0.75
CA ARG A 55 -1.89 18.39 1.02
C ARG A 55 -0.68 17.61 1.51
N HIS A 56 -0.86 16.69 2.45
CA HIS A 56 0.23 15.85 2.95
C HIS A 56 0.82 14.95 1.85
N VAL A 57 0.00 14.45 0.93
CA VAL A 57 0.47 13.72 -0.27
C VAL A 57 1.38 14.62 -1.11
N GLN A 58 0.95 15.83 -1.44
CA GLN A 58 1.74 16.78 -2.24
C GLN A 58 3.05 17.18 -1.56
N GLU A 59 3.02 17.42 -0.24
CA GLU A 59 4.21 17.73 0.56
C GLU A 59 5.24 16.59 0.50
N LEU A 60 4.78 15.34 0.61
CA LEU A 60 5.66 14.18 0.52
C LEU A 60 6.15 13.89 -0.90
N GLN A 61 5.33 14.11 -1.91
CA GLN A 61 5.77 14.03 -3.30
C GLN A 61 6.90 15.03 -3.56
N LYS A 62 6.70 16.30 -3.18
CA LYS A 62 7.74 17.32 -3.29
C LYS A 62 9.02 16.94 -2.55
N PHE A 63 8.88 16.50 -1.28
CA PHE A 63 10.03 16.06 -0.48
C PHE A 63 10.82 14.95 -1.20
N TYR A 64 10.15 13.93 -1.73
CA TYR A 64 10.84 12.84 -2.42
C TYR A 64 11.39 13.26 -3.79
N THR A 65 10.74 14.18 -4.52
CA THR A 65 11.33 14.80 -5.71
C THR A 65 12.65 15.48 -5.36
N ASP A 66 12.70 16.27 -4.30
CA ASP A 66 13.92 16.97 -3.85
C ASP A 66 15.01 15.95 -3.44
N VAL A 67 14.65 14.90 -2.69
CA VAL A 67 15.58 13.83 -2.27
C VAL A 67 16.21 13.11 -3.47
N TYR A 68 15.41 12.69 -4.45
CA TYR A 68 15.91 11.98 -5.63
C TYR A 68 16.61 12.90 -6.63
N SER A 69 16.29 14.20 -6.66
CA SER A 69 17.02 15.19 -7.46
C SER A 69 18.49 15.30 -7.07
N LEU A 70 18.83 15.08 -5.79
CA LEU A 70 20.23 15.00 -5.32
C LEU A 70 20.99 13.82 -5.94
N GLU A 71 20.29 12.80 -6.44
CA GLU A 71 20.83 11.62 -7.11
C GLU A 71 20.69 11.72 -8.64
N GLY A 72 20.14 12.82 -9.17
CA GLY A 72 19.87 12.99 -10.59
C GLY A 72 18.74 12.10 -11.11
N HIS A 73 17.76 11.80 -10.25
CA HIS A 73 16.63 10.93 -10.57
C HIS A 73 15.28 11.63 -10.33
N GLU A 74 14.28 11.22 -11.08
CA GLU A 74 12.90 11.69 -10.95
C GLU A 74 11.99 10.49 -10.65
N PRO A 75 11.38 10.42 -9.46
CA PRO A 75 10.55 9.28 -9.09
C PRO A 75 9.15 9.40 -9.71
N GLU A 76 8.60 8.28 -10.18
CA GLU A 76 7.19 8.18 -10.56
C GLU A 76 6.34 7.87 -9.32
N PHE A 77 5.39 8.77 -8.99
CA PHE A 77 4.55 8.62 -7.81
C PHE A 77 3.30 7.76 -8.05
N PRO A 78 2.78 7.08 -7.01
CA PRO A 78 1.52 6.35 -7.11
C PRO A 78 0.36 7.26 -7.52
N THR A 79 -0.46 6.80 -8.47
CA THR A 79 -1.69 7.50 -8.88
C THR A 79 -2.86 7.26 -7.93
N SER A 80 -2.76 6.26 -7.05
CA SER A 80 -3.78 5.93 -6.05
C SER A 80 -3.16 5.45 -4.74
N TYR A 81 -3.91 5.60 -3.65
CA TYR A 81 -3.49 5.28 -2.28
C TYR A 81 -4.56 4.41 -1.61
N PRO A 82 -4.62 3.10 -1.92
CA PRO A 82 -5.63 2.21 -1.36
C PRO A 82 -5.55 2.18 0.16
N ILE A 83 -6.69 2.14 0.85
CA ILE A 83 -6.79 2.06 2.31
C ILE A 83 -7.38 0.72 2.76
N GLY A 84 -7.06 0.31 3.97
CA GLY A 84 -7.62 -0.91 4.58
C GLY A 84 -7.22 -2.21 3.89
N ALA A 85 -6.08 -2.24 3.21
CA ALA A 85 -5.70 -3.35 2.35
C ALA A 85 -4.22 -3.72 2.49
N LEU A 86 -3.92 -4.97 2.20
CA LEU A 86 -2.55 -5.41 1.91
C LEU A 86 -2.20 -4.98 0.48
N ILE A 87 -1.09 -4.27 0.32
CA ILE A 87 -0.77 -3.54 -0.92
C ILE A 87 0.59 -3.92 -1.53
N GLY A 88 1.40 -4.68 -0.82
CA GLY A 88 2.74 -5.05 -1.27
C GLY A 88 3.61 -5.60 -0.14
N CYS A 89 4.90 -5.72 -0.42
CA CYS A 89 5.90 -6.07 0.56
C CYS A 89 7.24 -5.40 0.24
N ILE A 90 8.11 -5.37 1.25
CA ILE A 90 9.52 -4.97 1.14
C ILE A 90 10.37 -6.04 1.83
N THR A 91 11.70 -5.95 1.71
CA THR A 91 12.64 -6.67 2.57
C THR A 91 13.19 -5.73 3.64
N LEU A 92 12.96 -6.05 4.93
CA LEU A 92 13.56 -5.34 6.05
C LEU A 92 14.98 -5.86 6.28
N VAL A 93 15.97 -5.09 5.82
CA VAL A 93 17.40 -5.44 5.83
C VAL A 93 18.02 -5.19 7.18
N ASP A 94 17.71 -4.04 7.77
CA ASP A 94 18.18 -3.70 9.10
C ASP A 94 17.28 -2.72 9.87
N VAL A 95 17.56 -2.57 11.16
CA VAL A 95 16.96 -1.56 12.04
C VAL A 95 18.09 -0.89 12.80
N LEU A 96 18.29 0.40 12.54
CA LEU A 96 19.32 1.24 13.15
C LEU A 96 18.68 2.37 13.99
N THR A 97 19.45 3.00 14.87
CA THR A 97 19.03 4.27 15.48
C THR A 97 19.26 5.44 14.51
N ALA A 98 18.59 6.57 14.76
CA ALA A 98 18.83 7.79 13.99
C ALA A 98 20.30 8.23 14.06
N GLU A 99 20.93 8.16 15.24
CA GLU A 99 22.35 8.54 15.38
C GLU A 99 23.27 7.61 14.57
N GLN A 100 22.93 6.33 14.50
CA GLN A 100 23.67 5.35 13.72
C GLN A 100 23.62 5.63 12.22
N VAL A 101 22.45 6.02 11.69
CA VAL A 101 22.31 6.41 10.28
C VAL A 101 23.07 7.71 10.00
N GLU A 102 22.95 8.69 10.90
CA GLU A 102 23.65 9.97 10.78
C GLU A 102 25.18 9.79 10.78
N ALA A 103 25.68 8.93 11.68
CA ALA A 103 27.11 8.62 11.79
C ALA A 103 27.65 7.74 10.63
N TRP A 104 26.82 7.27 9.70
CA TRP A 104 27.26 6.44 8.58
C TRP A 104 28.00 7.30 7.54
N PRO A 105 29.34 7.19 7.38
CA PRO A 105 30.11 8.16 6.61
C PRO A 105 29.88 8.09 5.10
N LYS A 106 29.68 6.87 4.58
CA LYS A 106 29.49 6.62 3.14
C LYS A 106 28.03 6.66 2.69
N LEU A 107 27.11 7.01 3.59
CA LEU A 107 25.70 7.07 3.25
C LEU A 107 25.36 8.43 2.61
N PRO A 108 24.78 8.46 1.40
CA PRO A 108 24.34 9.69 0.75
C PRO A 108 23.42 10.54 1.64
N SER A 109 23.55 11.86 1.53
CA SER A 109 22.69 12.81 2.28
C SER A 109 21.21 12.62 1.97
N SER A 110 20.87 12.25 0.73
CA SER A 110 19.50 11.93 0.30
C SER A 110 18.84 10.86 1.17
N LEU A 111 19.58 9.79 1.52
CA LEU A 111 19.08 8.73 2.40
C LEU A 111 18.98 9.18 3.87
N LYS A 112 19.92 10.02 4.34
CA LYS A 112 19.88 10.55 5.70
C LYS A 112 18.66 11.46 5.93
N LEU A 113 18.26 12.22 4.92
CA LEU A 113 17.08 13.09 4.97
C LEU A 113 15.77 12.32 5.23
N GLU A 114 15.71 11.03 4.90
CA GLU A 114 14.51 10.20 5.15
C GLU A 114 14.34 9.82 6.63
N VAL A 115 15.35 10.04 7.48
CA VAL A 115 15.31 9.69 8.90
C VAL A 115 14.58 10.77 9.69
N GLY A 116 13.33 10.49 10.06
CA GLY A 116 12.50 11.37 10.90
C GLY A 116 12.09 10.75 12.24
N SER A 117 12.68 9.63 12.65
CA SER A 117 12.28 8.90 13.87
C SER A 117 13.48 8.25 14.55
N PRO A 118 13.40 7.95 15.86
CA PRO A 118 14.51 7.38 16.62
C PRO A 118 15.04 6.06 16.06
N CYS A 119 14.18 5.25 15.42
CA CYS A 119 14.56 3.99 14.79
C CYS A 119 14.29 4.04 13.29
N ALA A 120 15.30 3.69 12.49
CA ALA A 120 15.28 3.64 11.04
C ALA A 120 15.26 2.18 10.56
N PHE A 121 14.17 1.79 9.91
CA PHE A 121 13.97 0.46 9.33
C PHE A 121 14.43 0.54 7.89
N LEU A 122 15.54 -0.12 7.57
CA LEU A 122 16.16 -0.08 6.25
C LEU A 122 15.45 -1.08 5.33
N CYS A 123 14.78 -0.57 4.31
CA CYS A 123 13.93 -1.34 3.42
C CYS A 123 14.54 -1.40 2.00
N GLU A 124 14.49 -2.56 1.36
CA GLU A 124 14.82 -2.73 -0.07
C GLU A 124 13.89 -3.76 -0.72
N ASP A 125 14.11 -4.07 -2.00
CA ASP A 125 13.34 -5.08 -2.76
C ASP A 125 11.82 -4.88 -2.61
N ALA A 126 11.38 -3.65 -2.89
CA ALA A 126 9.97 -3.30 -2.82
C ALA A 126 9.19 -3.99 -3.95
N ARG A 127 8.02 -4.52 -3.61
CA ARG A 127 7.11 -5.21 -4.52
C ARG A 127 5.70 -4.68 -4.29
N ILE A 128 5.06 -4.21 -5.36
CA ILE A 128 3.68 -3.71 -5.31
C ILE A 128 2.70 -4.81 -5.74
N MET A 129 1.50 -4.79 -5.18
CA MET A 129 0.42 -5.67 -5.60
C MET A 129 -0.43 -4.99 -6.68
N THR A 130 -0.65 -5.68 -7.80
CA THR A 130 -1.56 -5.21 -8.87
C THR A 130 -3.02 -5.18 -8.44
N ALA A 131 -3.40 -5.99 -7.45
CA ALA A 131 -4.71 -5.99 -6.82
C ALA A 131 -4.58 -6.05 -5.29
N PRO A 132 -4.94 -4.98 -4.56
CA PRO A 132 -4.91 -4.98 -3.10
C PRO A 132 -5.86 -6.04 -2.49
N ILE A 133 -5.47 -6.63 -1.36
CA ILE A 133 -6.34 -7.54 -0.59
C ILE A 133 -6.91 -6.79 0.60
N CYS A 134 -8.21 -6.47 0.56
CA CYS A 134 -8.90 -5.85 1.68
C CYS A 134 -8.87 -6.77 2.91
N MET A 135 -8.27 -6.30 3.99
CA MET A 135 -8.18 -7.05 5.24
C MET A 135 -7.93 -6.12 6.43
N ARG A 136 -8.28 -6.58 7.64
CA ARG A 136 -7.99 -5.85 8.86
C ARG A 136 -6.48 -5.80 9.12
N GLY A 137 -5.95 -4.61 9.36
CA GLY A 137 -4.59 -4.40 9.87
C GLY A 137 -4.54 -4.38 11.39
N TRP A 138 -3.33 -4.50 11.95
CA TRP A 138 -3.09 -4.52 13.38
C TRP A 138 -1.88 -3.63 13.73
N PRO A 139 -1.81 -3.09 14.97
CA PRO A 139 -0.67 -2.30 15.41
C PRO A 139 0.60 -3.15 15.54
N GLY A 140 1.76 -2.53 15.31
CA GLY A 140 3.07 -3.20 15.39
C GLY A 140 3.30 -4.18 14.25
N LEU A 141 4.25 -5.10 14.46
CA LEU A 141 4.44 -6.26 13.57
C LEU A 141 3.48 -7.37 13.97
N TRP A 142 2.73 -7.87 13.02
CA TRP A 142 1.78 -8.96 13.24
C TRP A 142 2.00 -10.08 12.24
N PRO A 143 1.81 -11.35 12.64
CA PRO A 143 2.07 -12.49 11.79
C PRO A 143 1.06 -12.58 10.65
N MET A 144 1.55 -12.93 9.46
CA MET A 144 0.73 -13.10 8.27
C MET A 144 0.22 -14.55 8.14
N PRO A 145 -1.09 -14.77 7.92
CA PRO A 145 -1.60 -16.10 7.62
C PRO A 145 -1.06 -16.63 6.29
N ALA A 146 -0.54 -17.87 6.28
CA ALA A 146 0.08 -18.47 5.11
C ALA A 146 -0.82 -18.50 3.86
N ALA A 147 -2.13 -18.68 4.04
CA ALA A 147 -3.09 -18.63 2.93
C ALA A 147 -3.18 -17.24 2.28
N ILE A 148 -3.09 -16.16 3.07
CA ILE A 148 -3.10 -14.79 2.55
C ILE A 148 -1.79 -14.50 1.83
N ILE A 149 -0.64 -14.92 2.39
CA ILE A 149 0.68 -14.80 1.74
C ILE A 149 0.64 -15.43 0.35
N ARG A 150 0.23 -16.70 0.25
CA ARG A 150 0.17 -17.41 -1.04
C ARG A 150 -0.71 -16.70 -2.07
N LYS A 151 -1.83 -16.13 -1.63
CA LYS A 151 -2.71 -15.34 -2.50
C LYS A 151 -2.06 -14.02 -2.91
N ALA A 152 -1.42 -13.32 -1.98
CA ALA A 152 -0.81 -12.03 -2.21
C ALA A 152 0.39 -12.12 -3.16
N GLU A 153 1.17 -13.20 -3.09
CA GLU A 153 2.30 -13.47 -3.99
C GLU A 153 1.88 -13.50 -5.47
N LEU A 154 0.65 -13.91 -5.78
CA LEU A 154 0.12 -13.93 -7.16
C LEU A 154 -0.04 -12.53 -7.76
N PHE A 155 -0.09 -11.48 -6.94
CA PHE A 155 -0.28 -10.10 -7.39
C PHE A 155 1.02 -9.29 -7.37
N LEU A 156 2.14 -9.83 -6.87
CA LEU A 156 3.38 -9.08 -6.69
C LEU A 156 4.11 -8.84 -8.01
N VAL A 157 4.34 -7.56 -8.30
CA VAL A 157 5.17 -7.10 -9.41
C VAL A 157 6.27 -6.16 -8.91
N SER A 158 7.31 -5.97 -9.72
CA SER A 158 8.31 -4.94 -9.43
C SER A 158 7.69 -3.55 -9.67
N PRO A 159 7.90 -2.57 -8.78
CA PRO A 159 7.50 -1.19 -9.06
C PRO A 159 8.33 -0.58 -10.20
N PRO A 160 7.87 0.56 -10.76
CA PRO A 160 8.69 1.37 -11.65
C PRO A 160 10.08 1.61 -11.05
N GLN A 161 11.13 1.41 -11.86
CA GLN A 161 12.50 1.62 -11.39
C GLN A 161 12.78 3.12 -11.27
N ILE A 162 13.48 3.50 -10.21
CA ILE A 162 13.97 4.86 -10.00
C ILE A 162 15.46 4.84 -10.28
N GLY A 163 15.88 5.44 -11.40
CA GLY A 163 17.27 5.41 -11.87
C GLY A 163 17.65 4.13 -12.64
N PRO A 164 18.94 3.97 -12.98
CA PRO A 164 19.42 2.94 -13.92
C PRO A 164 19.60 1.55 -13.30
N SER A 165 19.61 1.44 -11.97
CA SER A 165 19.88 0.19 -11.24
C SER A 165 18.96 0.02 -10.05
N THR A 166 18.62 -1.24 -9.72
CA THR A 166 17.85 -1.56 -8.52
C THR A 166 18.62 -1.17 -7.25
N PHE A 167 17.97 -0.40 -6.38
CA PHE A 167 18.51 0.03 -5.10
C PHE A 167 18.81 -1.17 -4.18
N SER A 168 19.98 -1.16 -3.51
CA SER A 168 20.29 -2.09 -2.42
C SER A 168 21.15 -1.44 -1.35
N TRP A 169 20.84 -1.74 -0.08
CA TRP A 169 21.63 -1.30 1.07
C TRP A 169 23.04 -1.90 1.09
N SER A 170 23.23 -3.06 0.47
CA SER A 170 24.54 -3.72 0.37
C SER A 170 25.56 -2.92 -0.46
N ALA A 171 25.10 -1.99 -1.31
CA ALA A 171 25.97 -1.08 -2.06
C ALA A 171 26.73 -0.10 -1.15
N TYR A 172 26.21 0.17 0.05
CA TYR A 172 26.85 1.04 1.02
C TYR A 172 27.60 0.19 2.04
N LYS A 173 28.93 0.34 2.11
CA LYS A 173 29.73 -0.40 3.10
C LYS A 173 29.29 -0.01 4.51
N ARG A 174 28.76 -0.98 5.25
CA ARG A 174 28.33 -0.83 6.64
C ARG A 174 29.54 -0.47 7.54
N PRO A 175 29.39 0.51 8.46
CA PRO A 175 30.40 0.83 9.47
C PRO A 175 30.69 -0.34 10.41
N GLU A 176 31.96 -0.58 10.74
CA GLU A 176 32.37 -1.74 11.56
C GLU A 176 31.82 -1.70 12.99
N ASN A 177 31.68 -0.50 13.55
CA ASN A 177 31.11 -0.24 14.88
C ASN A 177 29.62 -0.62 15.01
N LEU A 178 28.90 -0.75 13.88
CA LEU A 178 27.51 -1.20 13.87
C LEU A 178 27.35 -2.72 14.03
N HIS A 179 28.41 -3.51 13.85
CA HIS A 179 28.36 -4.96 14.01
C HIS A 179 28.32 -5.42 15.48
N MET A 180 28.65 -4.53 16.42
CA MET A 180 28.83 -4.89 17.83
C MET A 180 27.56 -4.70 18.69
N GLN A 181 26.52 -4.04 18.18
CA GLN A 181 25.31 -3.78 18.96
C GLN A 181 24.26 -4.85 18.69
N ARG A 182 24.06 -5.76 19.65
CA ARG A 182 22.96 -6.72 19.61
C ARG A 182 21.64 -5.95 19.51
N PRO A 183 20.68 -6.38 18.66
CA PRO A 183 19.36 -5.76 18.66
C PRO A 183 18.78 -5.87 20.09
N PRO A 184 18.20 -4.79 20.65
CA PRO A 184 17.63 -4.88 21.98
C PRO A 184 16.51 -5.91 22.00
N ARG A 185 16.47 -6.70 23.07
CA ARG A 185 15.40 -7.67 23.30
C ARG A 185 14.11 -6.89 23.50
N ASN A 186 13.15 -7.03 22.59
CA ASN A 186 11.81 -6.50 22.78
C ASN A 186 11.14 -7.23 23.97
N PRO A 187 10.84 -6.56 25.08
CA PRO A 187 10.25 -7.20 26.27
C PRO A 187 8.78 -7.60 26.06
N ARG A 188 8.11 -7.11 24.99
CA ARG A 188 6.70 -7.42 24.67
C ARG A 188 6.54 -8.61 23.72
N ARG A 189 7.38 -9.64 23.88
CA ARG A 189 7.10 -10.96 23.30
C ARG A 189 5.88 -11.49 24.07
N ASN A 190 4.78 -11.81 23.37
CA ASN A 190 3.52 -12.42 23.86
C ASN A 190 2.31 -11.48 24.01
N TYR A 191 1.83 -10.88 22.92
CA TYR A 191 0.39 -10.55 22.83
C TYR A 191 -0.35 -11.43 21.81
N PHE A 192 0.35 -11.89 20.76
CA PHE A 192 -0.26 -12.58 19.63
C PHE A 192 -0.24 -14.11 19.71
N ARG A 193 0.60 -14.70 20.57
CA ARG A 193 0.72 -16.16 20.70
C ARG A 193 -0.54 -16.79 21.29
N ASP A 194 -1.27 -16.03 22.11
CA ASP A 194 -2.43 -16.53 22.86
C ASP A 194 -3.76 -16.34 22.10
N THR A 195 -3.83 -15.45 21.11
CA THR A 195 -5.07 -15.16 20.37
C THR A 195 -5.34 -16.14 19.22
N TYR A 196 -4.29 -16.76 18.66
CA TYR A 196 -4.41 -17.56 17.43
C TYR A 196 -4.31 -19.08 17.65
N HIS A 197 -4.06 -19.54 18.89
CA HIS A 197 -4.06 -20.97 19.22
C HIS A 197 -5.28 -21.44 20.00
N SER A 198 -6.27 -20.57 20.25
CA SER A 198 -7.54 -21.00 20.85
C SER A 198 -8.65 -21.05 19.81
N THR A 199 -9.14 -22.28 19.61
CA THR A 199 -10.49 -22.66 19.17
C THR A 199 -10.90 -22.43 17.72
N SER A 200 -10.86 -23.55 16.98
CA SER A 200 -11.97 -23.99 16.13
C SER A 200 -13.32 -23.77 16.82
N ARG A 201 -14.17 -22.89 16.26
CA ARG A 201 -15.65 -23.01 16.22
C ARG A 201 -16.26 -21.83 15.46
N THR A 202 -16.95 -22.19 14.38
CA THR A 202 -18.06 -21.52 13.68
C THR A 202 -18.68 -20.28 14.33
N HIS A 203 -18.87 -19.20 13.57
CA HIS A 203 -20.19 -18.80 13.08
C HIS A 203 -20.11 -17.72 12.01
N SER A 204 -20.98 -17.88 11.01
CA SER A 204 -21.35 -16.93 9.97
C SER A 204 -21.85 -15.60 10.53
N ILE A 205 -21.58 -14.50 9.82
CA ILE A 205 -22.55 -13.55 9.26
C ILE A 205 -21.76 -12.36 8.72
N CYS A 206 -21.61 -12.29 7.41
CA CYS A 206 -21.53 -11.02 6.69
C CYS A 206 -22.31 -11.23 5.39
N ASN A 207 -23.63 -11.05 5.50
CA ASN A 207 -24.49 -10.99 4.33
C ASN A 207 -24.19 -9.69 3.60
N ARG A 208 -23.54 -9.84 2.45
CA ARG A 208 -23.58 -8.90 1.34
C ARG A 208 -24.88 -9.21 0.57
N ARG A 209 -25.87 -8.31 0.59
CA ARG A 209 -26.71 -8.03 -0.59
C ARG A 209 -26.01 -6.86 -1.27
N VAL A 210 -25.64 -6.89 -2.53
CA VAL A 210 -26.46 -7.13 -3.73
C VAL A 210 -25.55 -7.90 -4.71
N LEU A 211 -25.95 -9.03 -5.27
CA LEU A 211 -26.74 -9.16 -6.51
C LEU A 211 -27.29 -10.60 -6.57
N ASP A 212 -28.61 -10.74 -6.72
CA ASP A 212 -29.29 -11.88 -7.35
C ASP A 212 -30.29 -11.21 -8.33
N GLU A 213 -30.38 -11.55 -9.62
CA GLU A 213 -30.88 -12.81 -10.19
C GLU A 213 -30.53 -12.91 -11.70
N PRO A 214 -30.70 -14.10 -12.33
CA PRO A 214 -30.14 -14.49 -13.62
C PRO A 214 -31.04 -14.22 -14.83
N LEU A 215 -30.42 -14.25 -16.02
CA LEU A 215 -31.07 -14.27 -17.33
C LEU A 215 -31.58 -15.68 -17.64
N ASP A 216 -32.86 -15.82 -17.97
CA ASP A 216 -33.34 -16.75 -19.00
C ASP A 216 -34.68 -16.30 -19.60
N CYS A 217 -34.83 -16.59 -20.89
CA CYS A 217 -35.90 -16.18 -21.79
C CYS A 217 -37.23 -16.90 -21.55
N GLU A 218 -38.36 -16.19 -21.65
CA GLU A 218 -39.54 -16.71 -22.35
C GLU A 218 -40.50 -15.59 -22.79
N ALA A 219 -41.12 -15.80 -23.95
CA ALA A 219 -41.98 -14.87 -24.66
C ALA A 219 -43.43 -14.89 -24.13
N ALA A 220 -44.09 -13.74 -24.09
CA ALA A 220 -45.54 -13.64 -24.25
C ALA A 220 -45.95 -12.22 -24.68
N SER A 221 -46.62 -12.18 -25.82
CA SER A 221 -47.38 -11.07 -26.40
C SER A 221 -48.48 -10.54 -25.47
N GLU A 222 -48.80 -9.24 -25.56
CA GLU A 222 -50.18 -8.79 -25.82
C GLU A 222 -50.30 -7.29 -26.09
N GLN A 223 -51.15 -6.97 -27.06
CA GLN A 223 -51.50 -5.67 -27.61
C GLN A 223 -52.73 -5.09 -26.88
N HIS A 224 -52.74 -3.78 -26.64
CA HIS A 224 -53.94 -2.92 -26.57
C HIS A 224 -53.48 -1.48 -26.26
N SER A 225 -54.05 -0.39 -26.74
CA SER A 225 -54.88 -0.04 -27.89
C SER A 225 -54.82 1.49 -27.97
N MET A 226 -54.89 2.03 -29.18
CA MET A 226 -54.96 3.45 -29.51
C MET A 226 -56.03 4.22 -28.72
N ARG A 227 -55.73 5.50 -28.40
CA ARG A 227 -56.60 6.65 -28.75
C ARG A 227 -55.75 7.88 -29.09
N ARG A 228 -55.76 8.26 -30.38
CA ARG A 228 -55.51 9.64 -30.82
C ARG A 228 -56.78 10.46 -30.61
N CYS A 229 -56.64 11.70 -30.18
CA CYS A 229 -57.56 12.77 -30.56
C CYS A 229 -56.73 14.04 -30.75
N SER A 230 -56.97 14.73 -31.85
CA SER A 230 -56.25 15.88 -32.38
C SER A 230 -57.22 17.04 -32.60
N LEU A 231 -56.65 18.25 -32.82
CA LEU A 231 -57.24 19.53 -33.26
C LEU A 231 -57.67 20.45 -32.10
N GLN A 232 -57.44 21.77 -32.06
CA GLN A 232 -57.03 22.83 -33.01
C GLN A 232 -56.50 24.04 -32.16
N GLU A 233 -55.34 24.64 -32.44
CA GLU A 233 -55.07 25.91 -33.17
C GLU A 233 -55.83 27.18 -32.73
N ASP A 234 -55.06 28.22 -32.34
CA ASP A 234 -55.09 29.62 -32.85
C ASP A 234 -53.92 30.41 -32.16
N ASN A 235 -52.85 30.82 -32.88
CA ASN A 235 -52.61 32.12 -33.55
C ASN A 235 -52.60 33.32 -32.57
N GLU A 236 -51.64 34.25 -32.52
CA GLU A 236 -50.81 34.89 -33.55
C GLU A 236 -49.65 35.70 -32.90
N SER A 237 -48.53 35.81 -33.65
CA SER A 237 -47.73 37.02 -33.98
C SER A 237 -47.09 37.88 -32.86
N VAL A 238 -45.85 38.40 -32.94
CA VAL A 238 -45.09 38.96 -34.08
C VAL A 238 -43.55 38.93 -33.79
N SER A 239 -42.79 38.79 -34.89
CA SER A 239 -41.33 38.88 -35.17
C SER A 239 -40.50 39.99 -34.47
N ALA A 240 -39.16 40.06 -34.49
CA ALA A 240 -38.12 39.65 -35.47
C ALA A 240 -36.75 39.54 -34.75
N LEU A 241 -35.81 38.60 -35.03
CA LEU A 241 -34.90 38.49 -36.21
C LEU A 241 -34.24 39.84 -36.56
N LEU A 242 -32.94 39.99 -36.83
CA LEU A 242 -31.90 39.11 -37.36
C LEU A 242 -30.56 39.89 -37.31
N SER A 243 -29.42 39.23 -37.11
CA SER A 243 -28.38 39.20 -38.15
C SER A 243 -27.28 38.21 -37.77
N MET A 244 -27.27 37.10 -38.52
CA MET A 244 -26.05 36.39 -38.90
C MET A 244 -25.73 36.80 -40.34
N GLN A 245 -24.43 36.91 -40.63
CA GLN A 245 -23.76 36.45 -41.85
C GLN A 245 -22.25 36.58 -41.55
N CYS A 246 -21.38 35.60 -41.81
CA CYS A 246 -21.45 34.50 -42.78
C CYS A 246 -21.68 33.11 -42.17
#